data_AF-A0A097KPY7-F1
#
_entry.id   AF-A0A097KPY7-F1
#
_cell.length_a   1.000
_cell.length_b   1.000
_cell.length_c   1.000
_cell.angle_alpha   90.00
_cell.angle_beta   90.00
_cell.angle_gamma   90.00
#
_symmetry.space_group_name_H-M   'P 1'
#
loop_
_entity.id
_entity.type
_entity.pdbx_description
1 polymer ?
#
loop_
_entity_poly.entity_id
_entity_poly.type
_entity_poly.pdbx_seq_one_letter_code
_entity_poly.pdbx_strand_id
1 'polypeptide(L)' 'MEGIVTQCLSNGMFKVKLQNGFSVLAHVSGKIRRNYIRILLGDRVTVELSPYDLTRGRIIYRLRQNEQKIEI' A
#
# COMPACT_ATOMS: atom_id res chain seq x y z
N MET A 1 0.21 -8.16 3.73
CA MET A 1 -0.42 -8.57 2.46
C MET A 1 -0.08 -7.56 1.38
N GLU A 2 0.17 -7.99 0.14
CA GLU A 2 0.59 -7.11 -0.94
C GLU A 2 -0.59 -6.64 -1.79
N GLY A 3 -0.52 -5.40 -2.26
CA GLY A 3 -1.53 -4.81 -3.12
C GLY A 3 -1.01 -3.62 -3.91
N ILE A 4 -1.87 -3.12 -4.80
CA ILE A 4 -1.60 -1.98 -5.67
C ILE A 4 -2.54 -0.85 -5.31
N VAL A 5 -2.00 0.36 -5.16
CA VAL A 5 -2.80 1.56 -4.91
C VAL A 5 -3.59 1.90 -6.16
N THR A 6 -4.92 1.89 -6.05
CA THR A 6 -5.83 2.18 -7.18
C THR A 6 -6.38 3.59 -7.14
N GLN A 7 -6.62 4.14 -5.94
CA GLN A 7 -7.16 5.50 -5.77
C GLN A 7 -6.57 6.17 -4.53
N CYS A 8 -6.34 7.49 -4.60
CA CYS A 8 -5.99 8.33 -3.47
C CYS A 8 -7.20 9.20 -3.09
N LEU A 9 -7.59 9.18 -1.82
CA LEU A 9 -8.69 9.97 -1.28
C LEU A 9 -8.13 11.20 -0.56
N SER A 10 -8.83 12.34 -0.62
CA SER A 10 -8.31 13.61 -0.05
C SER A 10 -8.20 13.61 1.49
N ASN A 11 -8.85 12.66 2.17
CA ASN A 11 -8.73 12.45 3.61
C ASN A 11 -7.46 11.71 4.06
N GLY A 12 -6.51 11.48 3.14
CA GLY A 12 -5.28 10.74 3.44
C GLY A 12 -5.48 9.23 3.56
N MET A 13 -6.62 8.71 3.11
CA MET A 13 -6.83 7.28 2.88
C MET A 13 -6.50 6.92 1.43
N PHE A 14 -6.10 5.67 1.25
CA PHE A 14 -5.77 5.11 -0.06
C PHE A 14 -6.59 3.86 -0.27
N LYS A 15 -7.13 3.72 -1.49
CA LYS A 15 -7.78 2.50 -1.91
C LYS A 15 -6.73 1.56 -2.47
N VAL A 16 -6.54 0.42 -1.83
CA VAL A 16 -5.57 -0.59 -2.24
C VAL A 16 -6.32 -1.80 -2.75
N LYS A 17 -6.01 -2.21 -3.98
CA LYS A 17 -6.49 -3.46 -4.53
C LYS A 17 -5.50 -4.55 -4.16
N LEU A 18 -5.94 -5.47 -3.32
CA LEU A 18 -5.17 -6.65 -2.93
C LEU A 18 -5.08 -7.61 -4.13
N GLN A 19 -4.05 -8.44 -4.15
CA GLN A 19 -3.91 -9.48 -5.18
C GLN A 19 -5.09 -10.46 -5.17
N ASN A 20 -5.75 -10.64 -4.02
CA ASN A 20 -6.94 -11.48 -3.87
C ASN A 20 -8.21 -10.88 -4.52
N GLY A 21 -8.12 -9.71 -5.18
CA GLY A 21 -9.24 -9.05 -5.85
C GLY A 21 -10.06 -8.10 -4.97
N PHE A 22 -9.91 -8.17 -3.65
CA PHE A 22 -10.57 -7.26 -2.71
C PHE A 22 -9.95 -5.87 -2.72
N SER A 23 -10.80 -4.85 -2.54
CA SER A 23 -10.38 -3.47 -2.39
C SER A 23 -10.53 -3.05 -0.93
N VAL A 24 -9.46 -2.52 -0.34
CA VAL A 24 -9.42 -2.11 1.06
C VAL A 24 -9.07 -0.63 1.18
N LEU A 25 -9.61 0.01 2.21
CA LEU A 25 -9.28 1.37 2.59
C LEU A 25 -8.13 1.33 3.59
N ALA A 26 -6.98 1.85 3.20
CA ALA A 26 -5.81 1.85 4.03
C ALA A 26 -5.29 3.27 4.30
N HIS A 27 -4.89 3.53 5.54
CA HIS A 27 -4.16 4.75 5.89
C HIS A 27 -2.66 4.46 5.97
N VAL A 28 -1.85 5.50 5.81
CA VAL A 28 -0.39 5.40 5.95
C VAL A 28 0.02 5.21 7.40
N SER A 29 0.93 4.27 7.65
CA SER A 29 1.56 4.12 8.97
C SER A 29 2.39 5.36 9.32
N GLY A 30 2.53 5.65 10.62
CA GLY A 30 3.34 6.76 11.11
C GLY A 30 4.79 6.72 10.64
N LYS A 31 5.33 5.50 10.40
CA LYS A 31 6.68 5.30 9.85
C LYS A 31 6.83 5.90 8.44
N ILE A 32 5.80 5.78 7.61
CA ILE A 32 5.77 6.37 6.26
C ILE A 32 5.74 7.90 6.33
N ARG A 33 4.93 8.47 7.23
CA ARG A 33 4.90 9.91 7.47
C ARG A 33 6.25 10.44 7.94
N ARG A 34 6.89 9.76 8.90
CA ARG A 34 8.22 10.15 9.42
C ARG A 34 9.30 10.09 8.34
N ASN A 35 9.23 9.12 7.44
CA ASN A 35 10.21 8.94 6.36
C ASN A 35 9.83 9.68 5.06
N TYR A 36 8.82 10.54 5.09
CA TYR A 36 8.34 11.33 3.93
C TYR A 36 8.10 10.50 2.66
N ILE A 37 7.70 9.24 2.82
CA ILE A 37 7.44 8.36 1.66
C ILE A 37 6.12 8.77 1.03
N ARG A 38 6.18 9.32 -0.18
CA ARG A 38 5.01 9.64 -1.00
C ARG A 38 4.50 8.37 -1.68
N ILE A 39 3.20 8.13 -1.53
CA ILE A 39 2.47 7.05 -2.19
C ILE A 39 1.66 7.66 -3.33
N LEU A 40 1.85 7.14 -4.53
CA LEU A 40 1.09 7.52 -5.73
C LEU A 40 0.19 6.37 -6.19
N LEU A 41 -0.69 6.69 -7.13
CA LEU A 41 -1.50 5.71 -7.85
C LEU A 41 -0.58 4.73 -8.61
N GLY A 42 -0.90 3.44 -8.55
CA GLY A 42 -0.12 2.38 -9.19
C GLY A 42 1.05 1.84 -8.35
N ASP A 43 1.36 2.45 -7.21
CA ASP A 43 2.43 1.96 -6.34
C ASP A 43 2.08 0.60 -5.72
N ARG A 44 3.07 -0.29 -5.67
CA ARG A 44 3.00 -1.53 -4.90
C ARG A 44 3.28 -1.26 -3.44
N VAL A 45 2.34 -1.68 -2.59
CA VAL A 45 2.39 -1.43 -1.15
C VAL A 45 2.07 -2.68 -0.37
N THR A 46 2.69 -2.80 0.80
CA THR A 46 2.37 -3.83 1.78
C THR A 46 1.39 -3.26 2.79
N VAL A 47 0.23 -3.90 2.89
CA VAL A 47 -0.87 -3.53 3.78
C VAL A 47 -1.03 -4.60 4.86
N GLU A 48 -1.20 -4.15 6.09
CA GLU A 48 -1.67 -4.95 7.21
C GLU A 48 -3.18 -4.78 7.34
N LEU A 49 -3.93 -5.88 7.44
CA LEU A 49 -5.38 -5.81 7.67
C LEU A 49 -5.65 -5.89 9.16
N SER A 50 -6.70 -5.19 9.60
CA SER A 50 -7.19 -5.39 10.96
C SER A 50 -7.85 -6.77 11.06
N PRO A 51 -7.59 -7.55 12.13
CA PRO A 51 -8.17 -8.89 12.28
C PRO A 51 -9.69 -8.88 12.43
N TYR A 52 -10.28 -7.73 12.79
CA TYR A 52 -11.72 -7.55 12.97
C TYR A 52 -12.43 -7.01 11.73
N ASP A 53 -11.71 -6.32 10.84
CA ASP A 53 -12.27 -5.64 9.68
C ASP A 53 -11.34 -5.80 8.47
N LEU A 54 -11.70 -6.72 7.58
CA LEU A 54 -10.96 -7.01 6.35
C LEU A 54 -11.03 -5.89 5.31
N THR A 55 -11.91 -4.89 5.51
CA THR A 55 -12.08 -3.74 4.62
C THR A 55 -11.11 -2.59 4.94
N ARG A 56 -10.52 -2.60 6.14
CA ARG A 56 -9.62 -1.57 6.64
C ARG A 56 -8.22 -2.11 6.81
N GLY A 57 -7.24 -1.29 6.46
CA GLY A 57 -5.85 -1.66 6.61
C GLY A 57 -4.92 -0.50 6.92
N ARG A 58 -3.66 -0.87 7.16
CA ARG A 58 -2.56 0.06 7.40
C ARG A 58 -1.44 -0.22 6.41
N ILE A 59 -1.02 0.81 5.67
CA ILE A 59 0.11 0.70 4.75
C ILE A 59 1.40 0.76 5.57
N ILE A 60 2.16 -0.33 5.56
CA ILE A 60 3.41 -0.42 6.32
C ILE A 60 4.59 0.06 5.49
N TYR A 61 4.70 -0.40 4.24
CA TYR A 61 5.84 -0.15 3.37
C TYR A 61 5.42 0.00 1.90
N ARG A 62 6.18 0.80 1.15
CA ARG A 62 6.14 0.86 -0.32
C ARG A 62 7.25 -0.03 -0.87
N LEU A 63 6.89 -0.96 -1.75
CA LEU A 63 7.86 -1.83 -2.41
C LEU A 63 8.48 -1.07 -3.58
N ARG A 64 9.81 -0.93 -3.59
CA ARG A 64 10.55 -0.43 -4.76
C ARG A 64 10.83 -1.63 -5.66
N GLN A 65 10.44 -1.55 -6.94
CA GLN A 65 10.97 -2.46 -7.96
C GLN A 65 12.43 -2.08 -8.23
N ASN A 66 13.33 -2.49 -7.35
CA ASN A 66 14.75 -2.54 -7.66
C ASN A 66 15.15 -4.00 -7.55
N GLU A 67 15.09 -4.71 -8.67
CA GLU A 67 16.04 -5.76 -9.05
C GLU A 67 15.65 -6.24 -10.45
N GLN A 68 16.13 -5.54 -11.48
CA GLN A 68 16.44 -6.24 -12.72
C GLN A 68 17.84 -6.82 -12.47
N LYS A 69 17.91 -8.06 -11.96
CA LYS A 69 19.12 -8.85 -12.12
C LYS A 69 19.24 -9.11 -13.61
N ILE A 70 20.07 -8.33 -14.26
CA ILE A 70 20.55 -8.60 -15.61
C ILE A 70 21.51 -9.78 -15.42
N GLU A 71 21.01 -11.01 -15.54
CA GLU A 71 21.89 -12.15 -15.77
C GLU A 71 22.40 -12.04 -17.20
N ILE A 72 23.71 -11.81 -17.31
CA ILE A 72 24.50 -11.76 -18.55
C ILE A 72 24.93 -13.19 -18.89
#